data_AF-A0A2D6YN30-F1
#
_entry.id   AF-A0A2D6YN30-F1
#
_cell.length_a   1.000
_cell.length_b   1.000
_cell.length_c   1.000
_cell.angle_alpha   90.00
_cell.angle_beta   90.00
_cell.angle_gamma   90.00
#
_symmetry.space_group_name_H-M   'P 1'
#
loop_
_entity.id
_entity.type
_entity.pdbx_description
1 polymer ?
#
loop_
_entity_poly.entity_id
_entity_poly.type
_entity_poly.pdbx_seq_one_letter_code
_entity_poly.pdbx_strand_id
1 'polypeptide(L)' 'MISKSFESTVSDLLNRMMEPYQIYLEGYLAVILMLNHFTRNIFRNTPKAFSGGENGLEISLVCYERAHRAS' A
#
# COMPACT_ATOMS: atom_id res chain seq x y z
N MET A 1 -17.74 1.06 6.18
CA MET A 1 -17.31 0.79 4.78
C MET A 1 -15.85 1.19 4.68
N ILE A 2 -15.00 0.35 4.08
CA ILE A 2 -13.54 0.54 4.10
C ILE A 2 -13.11 1.89 3.51
N SER A 3 -13.81 2.39 2.49
CA SER A 3 -13.57 3.72 1.92
C SER A 3 -13.73 4.84 2.94
N LYS A 4 -14.80 4.84 3.75
CA LYS A 4 -15.03 5.89 4.76
C LYS A 4 -13.87 6.07 5.73
N SER A 5 -13.13 5.01 6.01
CA SER A 5 -12.03 5.03 6.98
C SER A 5 -10.66 5.19 6.35
N PHE A 6 -10.48 4.79 5.09
CA PHE A 6 -9.14 4.65 4.49
C PHE A 6 -8.96 5.33 3.13
N GLU A 7 -9.98 5.99 2.57
CA GLU A 7 -9.87 6.62 1.25
C GLU A 7 -8.82 7.73 1.20
N SER A 8 -8.74 8.57 2.24
CA SER A 8 -7.68 9.58 2.35
C SER A 8 -6.31 8.92 2.42
N THR A 9 -6.15 7.93 3.31
CA THR A 9 -4.87 7.21 3.48
C THR A 9 -4.44 6.51 2.20
N VAL A 10 -5.35 5.86 1.48
CA VAL A 10 -5.05 5.21 0.19
C VAL A 10 -4.64 6.25 -0.84
N SER A 11 -5.28 7.43 -0.85
CA SER A 11 -4.89 8.52 -1.75
C SER A 11 -3.49 9.04 -1.43
N ASP A 12 -3.14 9.18 -0.15
CA ASP A 12 -1.81 9.58 0.30
C ASP A 12 -0.73 8.57 -0.12
N LEU A 13 -1.01 7.27 0.06
CA LEU A 13 -0.10 6.20 -0.34
C LEU A 13 0.07 6.10 -1.86
N LEU A 14 -0.99 6.37 -2.65
CA LEU A 14 -0.89 6.47 -4.11
C LEU A 14 0.02 7.64 -4.54
N ASN A 15 0.06 8.72 -3.74
CA ASN A 15 0.95 9.87 -3.92
C ASN A 15 2.34 9.66 -3.27
N ARG A 16 2.71 8.41 -2.94
CA ARG A 16 3.99 8.03 -2.34
C ARG A 16 4.27 8.62 -0.94
N MET A 17 3.24 9.05 -0.22
CA MET A 17 3.40 9.53 1.17
C MET A 17 3.37 8.35 2.15
N MET A 18 4.53 7.67 2.29
CA MET A 18 4.65 6.38 2.99
C MET A 18 5.48 6.41 4.28
N GLU A 19 6.13 7.54 4.59
CA GLU A 19 7.07 7.69 5.71
C GLU A 19 6.59 7.11 7.05
N PRO A 20 5.32 7.30 7.49
CA PRO A 20 4.87 6.77 8.79
C PRO A 20 4.85 5.24 8.89
N TYR A 21 4.82 4.54 7.76
CA TYR A 21 4.60 3.09 7.70
C TYR A 21 5.89 2.30 7.48
N GLN A 22 7.01 2.96 7.17
CA GLN A 22 8.25 2.27 6.75
C GLN A 22 9.23 2.01 7.91
N ILE A 23 8.76 2.13 9.15
CA ILE A 23 9.56 1.92 10.36
C ILE A 23 9.68 0.42 10.69
N TYR A 24 8.58 -0.34 10.53
CA TYR A 24 8.49 -1.76 10.88
C TYR A 24 7.96 -2.57 9.69
N LEU A 25 8.28 -3.87 9.63
CA LEU A 25 7.85 -4.76 8.54
C LEU A 25 6.31 -4.85 8.45
N GLU A 26 5.61 -4.76 9.57
CA GLU A 26 4.15 -4.74 9.65
C GLU A 26 3.57 -3.50 8.94
N GLY A 27 4.27 -2.36 9.00
CA GLY A 27 3.86 -1.15 8.30
C GLY A 27 4.02 -1.28 6.78
N TYR A 28 5.09 -1.95 6.32
CA TYR A 28 5.23 -2.33 4.91
C TYR A 28 4.07 -3.21 4.43
N LEU A 29 3.70 -4.22 5.22
CA LEU A 29 2.54 -5.08 4.93
C LEU A 29 1.25 -4.27 4.85
N ALA A 30 1.02 -3.33 5.77
CA ALA A 30 -0.16 -2.47 5.75
C ALA A 30 -0.23 -1.63 4.46
N VAL A 31 0.88 -1.04 4.03
CA VAL A 31 0.96 -0.29 2.76
C VAL A 31 0.64 -1.19 1.56
N ILE A 32 1.20 -2.40 1.52
CA ILE A 32 0.95 -3.38 0.44
C ILE A 32 -0.55 -3.73 0.37
N LEU A 33 -1.19 -3.98 1.52
CA LEU A 33 -2.63 -4.27 1.58
C LEU A 33 -3.47 -3.08 1.11
N MET A 34 -3.13 -1.86 1.52
CA MET A 34 -3.86 -0.67 1.10
C MET A 34 -3.72 -0.41 -0.41
N LEU A 35 -2.51 -0.53 -0.95
CA LEU A 35 -2.25 -0.33 -2.37
C LEU A 35 -2.85 -1.44 -3.25
N ASN A 36 -2.84 -2.70 -2.82
CA ASN A 36 -3.30 -3.83 -3.66
C ASN A 36 -4.77 -4.24 -3.43
N HIS A 37 -5.23 -4.24 -2.19
CA HIS A 37 -6.58 -4.71 -1.85
C HIS A 37 -7.56 -3.56 -1.63
N PHE A 38 -7.14 -2.45 -1.02
CA PHE A 38 -8.09 -1.37 -0.70
C PHE A 38 -8.41 -0.57 -1.95
N THR A 39 -7.45 -0.28 -2.82
CA THR A 39 -7.70 0.33 -4.15
C THR A 39 -8.79 -0.43 -4.94
N ARG A 40 -8.73 -1.77 -4.97
CA ARG A 40 -9.75 -2.62 -5.65
C ARG A 40 -11.13 -2.57 -5.01
N ASN A 41 -11.19 -2.36 -3.69
CA ASN A 41 -12.46 -2.24 -2.98
C ASN A 41 -13.05 -0.84 -3.03
N ILE A 42 -12.23 0.20 -2.89
CA ILE A 42 -12.64 1.60 -2.87
C ILE A 42 -13.00 2.07 -4.28
N PHE A 43 -12.16 1.76 -5.27
CA PHE A 43 -12.33 2.20 -6.66
C PHE A 43 -12.90 1.11 -7.57
N ARG A 44 -13.70 0.19 -7.01
CA ARG A 44 -14.26 -0.97 -7.70
C ARG A 44 -14.91 -0.57 -9.03
N ASN A 45 -14.70 -1.37 -10.07
CA ASN A 45 -15.22 -1.17 -11.43
C ASN A 45 -14.70 0.11 -12.12
N THR A 46 -13.56 0.64 -11.68
CA THR A 46 -12.87 1.75 -12.36
C THR A 46 -11.41 1.37 -12.66
N PRO A 47 -10.74 2.02 -13.63
CA PRO A 47 -9.31 1.82 -13.86
C PRO A 47 -8.45 2.10 -12.62
N LYS A 48 -8.91 3.00 -11.74
CA LYS A 48 -8.21 3.37 -10.50
C LYS A 48 -8.14 2.20 -9.50
N ALA A 49 -8.91 1.12 -9.67
CA ALA A 49 -8.76 -0.11 -8.90
C ALA A 49 -7.36 -0.75 -9.02
N PHE A 50 -6.60 -0.41 -10.07
CA PHE A 50 -5.27 -0.96 -10.34
C PHE A 50 -4.13 0.03 -10.07
N SER A 51 -4.43 1.24 -9.61
CA SER A 51 -3.43 2.32 -9.48
C SER A 51 -2.36 2.06 -8.41
N GLY A 52 -2.59 1.12 -7.50
CA GLY A 52 -1.59 0.72 -6.50
C GLY A 52 -0.64 -0.40 -6.94
N GLY A 53 -0.77 -0.92 -8.17
CA GLY A 53 -0.01 -2.08 -8.62
C GLY A 53 1.51 -1.85 -8.67
N GLU A 54 1.94 -0.78 -9.34
CA GLU A 54 3.37 -0.44 -9.50
C GLU A 54 4.03 -0.11 -8.15
N ASN A 55 3.45 0.84 -7.40
CA ASN A 55 3.93 1.18 -6.06
C ASN A 55 3.89 -0.02 -5.10
N GLY A 56 2.84 -0.85 -5.19
CA GLY A 56 2.69 -2.04 -4.34
C GLY A 56 3.78 -3.08 -4.60
N LEU A 57 4.18 -3.27 -5.87
CA LEU A 57 5.26 -4.17 -6.24
C LEU A 57 6.61 -3.65 -5.74
N GLU A 58 6.91 -2.37 -5.97
CA GLU A 58 8.13 -1.71 -5.50
C GLU A 58 8.31 -1.87 -3.98
N ILE A 59 7.24 -1.59 -3.21
CA ILE A 59 7.25 -1.72 -1.75
C ILE A 59 7.39 -3.16 -1.28
N SER A 60 6.82 -4.12 -2.02
CA SER A 60 6.98 -5.54 -1.72
C SER A 60 8.44 -5.99 -1.83
N LEU A 61 9.16 -5.50 -2.86
CA LEU A 61 10.59 -5.78 -3.03
C LEU A 61 11.43 -5.16 -1.91
N VAL A 62 11.18 -3.89 -1.57
CA VAL A 62 11.88 -3.21 -0.46
C VAL A 62 11.64 -3.93 0.87
N CYS A 63 10.40 -4.35 1.14
CA CYS A 63 10.05 -5.11 2.34
C CYS A 63 10.81 -6.43 2.41
N TYR A 64 10.85 -7.18 1.31
CA TYR A 64 11.57 -8.45 1.22
C TYR A 64 13.07 -8.27 1.50
N GLU A 65 13.71 -7.27 0.87
CA GLU A 65 15.14 -6.99 1.10
C GLU A 65 15.42 -6.62 2.56
N ARG A 66 14.56 -5.83 3.19
CA ARG A 66 14.70 -5.47 4.62
C ARG A 66 14.55 -6.68 5.52
N ALA A 67 13.55 -7.53 5.28
CA ALA A 67 13.34 -8.75 6.06
C ALA A 67 14.54 -9.70 5.94
N HIS A 68 15.09 -9.85 4.73
CA HIS A 68 16.25 -10.70 4.49
C HIS A 68 17.53 -10.18 5.17
N ARG A 69 17.72 -8.86 5.29
CA ARG A 69 18.86 -8.27 6.00
C ARG A 69 18.74 -8.34 7.53
N ALA A 70 17.54 -8.56 8.05
CA ALA A 70 17.27 -8.68 9.48
C ALA A 70 17.36 -10.13 9.98
N SER A 71 17.60 -11.11 9.09
CA SER A 71 17.80 -12.53 9.39
C SER A 71 19.29 -12.86 9.53
#